data_AF-A0A1J6JTG4-F1
#
_entry.id   AF-A0A1J6JTG4-F1
#
_cell.length_a   1.000
_cell.length_b   1.000
_cell.length_c   1.000
_cell.angle_alpha   90.00
_cell.angle_beta   90.00
_cell.angle_gamma   90.00
#
_symmetry.space_group_name_H-M   'P 1'
#
loop_
_entity.id
_entity.type
_entity.pdbx_description
1 polymer ?
#
loop_
_entity_poly.entity_id
_entity_poly.type
_entity_poly.pdbx_seq_one_letter_code
_entity_poly.pdbx_strand_id
1 'polypeptide(L)'
;MEDQKLLKAFIDNSILDSVQQMKDSISKDLAELHSVLLEVMGKKAMTSFQPRNTAMDAKLWWFRGENPESWIFQAERYFSFYKIKDDQKLTRASFYIEGEALEWYGWLVRNNQLIDWPHFADKVRIRFKQKGLVSAEVRLAKASNLYG
;
A
#
# COMPACT_ATOMS: atom_id res chain seq x y z
N MET A 1 -46.44 25.99 27.14
CA MET A 1 -45.89 25.20 26.02
C MET A 1 -44.69 25.93 25.40
N GLU A 2 -44.77 27.25 25.20
CA GLU A 2 -43.69 28.09 24.66
C GLU A 2 -42.42 28.15 25.55
N ASP A 3 -42.56 28.32 26.87
CA ASP A 3 -41.40 28.46 27.77
C ASP A 3 -40.49 27.23 27.83
N GLN A 4 -41.06 26.02 27.74
CA GLN A 4 -40.24 24.80 27.69
C GLN A 4 -39.48 24.66 26.37
N LYS A 5 -40.02 25.19 25.27
CA LYS A 5 -39.36 25.21 23.96
C LYS A 5 -38.19 26.20 23.97
N LEU A 6 -38.35 27.35 24.63
CA LEU A 6 -37.30 28.35 24.81
C LEU A 6 -36.18 27.82 25.71
N LEU A 7 -36.51 27.13 26.80
CA LEU A 7 -35.51 26.55 27.71
C LEU A 7 -34.68 25.46 27.02
N LYS A 8 -35.32 24.60 26.22
CA LYS A 8 -34.63 23.57 25.45
C LYS A 8 -33.69 24.17 24.40
N ALA A 9 -34.16 25.18 23.66
CA ALA A 9 -33.33 25.86 22.66
C ALA A 9 -32.12 26.58 23.30
N PHE A 10 -32.30 27.17 24.48
CA PHE A 10 -31.20 27.81 25.22
C PHE A 10 -30.13 26.79 25.66
N ILE A 11 -30.56 25.64 26.18
CA ILE A 11 -29.65 24.55 26.58
C ILE A 11 -28.92 23.97 25.36
N ASP A 12 -29.64 23.71 24.27
CA ASP A 12 -29.07 23.16 23.04
C ASP A 12 -28.01 24.11 22.43
N ASN A 13 -28.27 25.42 22.43
CA ASN A 13 -27.30 26.44 21.97
C ASN A 13 -26.10 26.57 22.92
N SER A 14 -26.33 26.55 24.24
CA SER A 14 -25.26 26.62 25.23
C SER A 14 -24.29 25.44 25.15
N ILE A 15 -24.81 24.24 24.88
CA ILE A 15 -24.00 23.04 24.63
C ILE A 15 -23.23 23.19 23.32
N LEU A 16 -23.88 23.69 22.25
CA LEU A 16 -23.24 23.89 20.96
C LEU A 16 -22.07 24.88 21.05
N ASP A 17 -22.27 26.00 21.74
CA ASP A 17 -21.25 27.04 21.94
C ASP A 17 -20.07 26.49 22.76
N SER A 18 -20.36 25.72 23.80
CA SER A 18 -19.33 25.06 24.62
C SER A 18 -18.51 24.05 23.81
N VAL A 19 -19.17 23.26 22.95
CA VAL A 19 -18.50 22.31 22.05
C VAL A 19 -17.67 23.05 21.00
N GLN A 20 -18.14 24.17 20.49
CA GLN A 20 -17.42 24.96 19.51
C GLN A 20 -16.19 25.63 20.13
N GLN A 21 -16.34 26.22 21.31
CA GLN A 21 -15.23 26.80 22.06
C GLN A 21 -14.14 25.76 22.36
N MET A 22 -14.54 24.53 22.71
CA MET A 22 -13.60 23.43 22.91
C MET A 22 -12.86 23.08 21.62
N LYS A 23 -13.55 23.00 20.48
CA LYS A 23 -12.93 22.75 19.16
C LYS A 23 -11.93 23.84 18.78
N ASP A 24 -12.28 25.09 19.04
CA ASP A 24 -11.44 26.23 18.70
C ASP A 24 -10.18 26.25 19.58
N SER A 25 -10.32 25.95 20.87
CA SER A 25 -9.18 25.80 21.79
C SER A 25 -8.24 24.68 21.35
N ILE A 26 -8.77 23.50 21.03
CA ILE A 26 -7.95 22.35 20.59
C ILE A 26 -7.23 22.67 19.27
N SER A 27 -7.92 23.34 18.34
CA SER A 27 -7.33 23.74 17.06
C SER A 27 -6.18 24.73 17.25
N LYS A 28 -6.32 25.65 18.21
CA LYS A 28 -5.29 26.61 18.57
C LYS A 28 -4.08 25.91 19.21
N ASP A 29 -4.30 25.05 20.19
CA ASP A 29 -3.22 24.30 20.87
C ASP A 29 -2.45 23.42 19.87
N LEU A 30 -3.13 22.81 18.90
CA LEU A 30 -2.51 22.02 17.83
C LEU A 30 -1.60 22.89 16.95
N ALA A 31 -2.05 24.10 16.59
CA ALA A 31 -1.29 25.03 15.77
C ALA A 31 -0.03 25.53 16.50
N GLU A 32 -0.15 25.83 17.80
CA GLU A 32 0.98 26.24 18.64
C GLU A 32 2.02 25.12 18.77
N LEU A 33 1.60 23.88 19.03
CA LEU A 33 2.50 22.71 19.07
C LEU A 33 3.21 22.47 17.73
N HIS A 34 2.50 22.63 16.61
CA HIS A 34 3.11 22.54 15.28
C HIS A 34 4.18 23.63 15.08
N SER A 35 3.95 24.85 15.53
CA SER A 35 4.93 25.94 15.44
C SER A 35 6.18 25.63 16.27
N VAL A 36 6.00 25.21 17.52
CA VAL A 36 7.12 24.82 18.40
C VAL A 36 7.90 23.65 17.83
N LEU A 37 7.21 22.65 17.27
CA LEU A 37 7.87 21.51 16.63
C LEU A 37 8.73 21.96 15.44
N LEU A 38 8.23 22.88 14.61
CA LEU A 38 8.98 23.43 13.48
C LEU A 38 10.19 24.26 13.92
N GLU A 39 10.08 24.95 15.05
CA GLU A 39 11.20 25.71 15.64
C GLU A 39 12.27 24.77 16.24
N VAL A 40 11.86 23.75 16.99
CA VAL A 40 12.74 22.75 17.61
C VAL A 40 13.45 21.89 16.55
N MET A 41 12.77 21.58 15.45
CA MET A 41 13.35 20.75 14.37
C MET A 41 14.28 21.51 13.42
N GLY A 42 14.55 22.82 13.65
CA GLY A 42 15.61 23.57 12.97
C GLY A 42 15.41 23.69 11.45
N LYS A 43 14.92 24.85 11.00
CA LYS A 43 14.72 25.28 9.59
C LYS A 43 15.68 24.63 8.56
N LYS A 44 15.35 23.43 8.08
CA LYS A 44 15.87 22.88 6.81
C LYS A 44 14.86 21.92 6.19
N ALA A 45 14.11 22.47 5.23
CA ALA A 45 13.34 21.80 4.19
C ALA A 45 12.33 20.71 4.64
N MET A 46 11.10 21.13 4.93
CA MET A 46 9.91 20.26 4.93
C MET A 46 8.86 20.74 3.93
N THR A 47 9.23 20.87 2.67
CA THR A 47 8.28 20.74 1.57
C THR A 47 8.33 19.30 1.06
N SER A 48 7.85 18.36 1.88
CA SER A 48 7.33 17.04 1.46
C SER A 48 6.99 16.17 2.68
N PHE A 49 6.20 16.68 3.61
CA PHE A 49 5.51 15.78 4.55
C PHE A 49 4.26 15.27 3.86
N GLN A 50 4.46 14.27 2.99
CA GLN A 50 3.37 13.38 2.66
C GLN A 50 2.94 12.68 3.95
N PRO A 51 1.64 12.62 4.26
CA PRO A 51 1.16 11.94 5.44
C PRO A 51 1.61 10.48 5.34
N ARG A 52 2.47 10.09 6.28
CA ARG A 52 2.92 8.71 6.41
C ARG A 52 1.75 7.92 6.94
N ASN A 53 0.90 7.44 6.03
CA ASN A 53 -0.09 6.41 6.35
C ASN A 53 0.69 5.18 6.81
N THR A 54 0.76 4.97 8.13
CA THR A 54 1.27 3.78 8.82
C THR A 54 0.36 2.56 8.62
N ALA A 55 -0.35 2.49 7.50
CA ALA A 55 -1.09 1.33 7.04
C ALA A 55 -0.22 0.58 6.02
N MET A 56 0.70 -0.23 6.55
CA MET A 56 1.56 -1.17 5.82
C MET A 56 2.67 -0.54 4.99
N ASP A 57 3.93 -0.79 5.38
CA ASP A 57 5.03 -0.87 4.42
C ASP A 57 4.66 -1.94 3.40
N ALA A 58 4.00 -1.55 2.31
CA ALA A 58 3.54 -2.46 1.28
C ALA A 58 4.77 -3.08 0.62
N LYS A 59 5.25 -4.20 1.15
CA LYS A 59 6.42 -4.92 0.61
C LYS A 59 5.93 -5.88 -0.47
N LEU A 60 6.52 -5.80 -1.67
CA LEU A 60 6.33 -6.83 -2.68
C LEU A 60 6.93 -8.16 -2.19
N TRP A 61 6.21 -9.26 -2.37
CA TRP A 61 6.69 -10.58 -1.99
C TRP A 61 7.62 -11.17 -3.05
N TRP A 62 8.51 -12.06 -2.60
CA TRP A 62 9.46 -12.76 -3.48
C TRP A 62 8.74 -13.69 -4.45
N PHE A 63 9.14 -13.64 -5.72
CA PHE A 63 8.65 -14.52 -6.77
C PHE A 63 9.62 -15.65 -7.05
N ARG A 64 9.15 -16.88 -6.80
CA ARG A 64 9.89 -18.13 -7.06
C ARG A 64 9.28 -18.95 -8.19
N GLY A 65 8.32 -18.40 -8.93
CA GLY A 65 7.60 -19.09 -10.00
C GLY A 65 6.22 -19.63 -9.63
N GLU A 66 5.77 -19.41 -8.39
CA GLU A 66 4.45 -19.81 -7.91
C GLU A 66 3.43 -18.69 -8.07
N ASN A 67 2.18 -19.04 -8.42
CA ASN A 67 1.05 -18.12 -8.50
C ASN A 67 1.36 -16.80 -9.25
N PRO A 68 1.77 -16.87 -10.54
CA PRO A 68 2.24 -15.71 -11.29
C PRO A 68 1.22 -14.56 -11.32
N GLU A 69 -0.09 -14.85 -11.43
CA GLU A 69 -1.12 -13.81 -11.44
C GLU A 69 -1.21 -13.05 -10.11
N SER A 70 -1.13 -13.76 -8.98
CA SER A 70 -1.18 -13.13 -7.67
C SER A 70 0.04 -12.22 -7.46
N TRP A 71 1.22 -12.66 -7.90
CA TRP A 71 2.43 -11.85 -7.80
C TRP A 71 2.38 -10.62 -8.71
N ILE A 72 1.95 -10.77 -9.96
CA ILE A 72 1.78 -9.65 -10.91
C ILE A 72 0.78 -8.63 -10.34
N PHE A 73 -0.37 -9.10 -9.84
CA PHE A 73 -1.37 -8.22 -9.22
C PHE A 73 -0.81 -7.46 -8.01
N GLN A 74 -0.03 -8.12 -7.15
CA GLN A 74 0.61 -7.46 -6.02
C GLN A 74 1.67 -6.45 -6.46
N ALA A 75 2.45 -6.76 -7.49
CA ALA A 75 3.43 -5.85 -8.07
C ALA A 75 2.77 -4.58 -8.64
N GLU A 76 1.65 -4.72 -9.35
CA GLU A 76 0.88 -3.57 -9.87
C GLU A 76 0.37 -2.66 -8.74
N ARG A 77 -0.16 -3.26 -7.66
CA ARG A 77 -0.57 -2.50 -6.46
C ARG A 77 0.61 -1.80 -5.81
N TYR A 78 1.76 -2.47 -5.72
CA TYR A 78 3.00 -1.90 -5.20
C TYR A 78 3.45 -0.69 -6.04
N PHE A 79 3.47 -0.82 -7.37
CA PHE A 79 3.84 0.29 -8.25
C PHE A 79 2.88 1.47 -8.14
N SER A 80 1.58 1.20 -8.08
CA SER A 80 0.56 2.25 -7.92
C SER A 80 0.71 2.97 -6.58
N PHE A 81 0.97 2.24 -5.49
CA PHE A 81 1.10 2.82 -4.15
C PHE A 81 2.33 3.73 -4.06
N TYR A 82 3.48 3.27 -4.54
CA TYR A 82 4.74 4.04 -4.51
C TYR A 82 4.91 5.00 -5.70
N LYS A 83 3.91 5.11 -6.57
CA LYS A 83 3.95 5.95 -7.80
C LYS A 83 5.19 5.67 -8.64
N ILE A 84 5.52 4.39 -8.81
CA ILE A 84 6.67 3.95 -9.62
C ILE A 84 6.32 4.18 -11.09
N LYS A 85 7.18 4.94 -11.78
CA LYS A 85 7.05 5.22 -13.21
C LYS A 85 7.21 3.94 -14.04
N ASP A 86 6.55 3.87 -15.19
CA ASP A 86 6.50 2.66 -16.03
C ASP A 86 7.90 2.17 -16.46
N ASP A 87 8.81 3.08 -16.80
CA ASP A 87 10.20 2.80 -17.15
C ASP A 87 11.02 2.20 -15.99
N GLN A 88 10.55 2.37 -14.76
CA GLN A 88 11.21 1.87 -13.55
C GLN A 88 10.55 0.61 -13.00
N LYS A 89 9.34 0.25 -13.43
CA LYS A 89 8.58 -0.91 -12.90
C LYS A 89 9.35 -2.21 -13.04
N LEU A 90 9.90 -2.47 -14.22
CA LEU A 90 10.65 -3.71 -14.49
C LEU A 90 11.89 -3.83 -13.59
N THR A 91 12.67 -2.75 -13.49
CA THR A 91 13.86 -2.68 -12.63
C THR A 91 13.48 -2.80 -11.15
N ARG A 92 12.35 -2.26 -10.74
CA ARG A 92 11.85 -2.42 -9.36
C ARG A 92 11.41 -3.85 -9.08
N ALA A 93 10.71 -4.49 -10.02
CA ALA A 93 10.24 -5.86 -9.88
C ALA A 93 11.39 -6.87 -9.78
N SER A 94 12.49 -6.65 -10.50
CA SER A 94 13.59 -7.61 -10.59
C SER A 94 14.27 -7.87 -9.25
N PHE A 95 14.23 -6.92 -8.31
CA PHE A 95 14.74 -7.11 -6.94
C PHE A 95 13.95 -8.13 -6.12
N TYR A 96 12.76 -8.54 -6.57
CA TYR A 96 11.87 -9.44 -5.86
C TYR A 96 11.75 -10.80 -6.56
N ILE A 97 12.70 -11.16 -7.42
CA ILE A 97 12.73 -12.45 -8.12
C ILE A 97 13.84 -13.30 -7.52
N GLU A 98 13.56 -14.58 -7.27
CA GLU A 98 14.52 -15.51 -6.66
C GLU A 98 14.43 -16.92 -7.26
N GLY A 99 15.46 -17.74 -7.02
CA GLY A 99 15.51 -19.14 -7.45
C GLY A 99 15.48 -19.29 -8.98
N GLU A 100 14.76 -20.31 -9.47
CA GLU A 100 14.64 -20.60 -10.91
C GLU A 100 14.07 -19.41 -11.71
N ALA A 101 13.19 -18.62 -11.09
CA ALA A 101 12.65 -17.42 -11.73
C ALA A 101 13.73 -16.36 -11.99
N LEU A 102 14.72 -16.25 -11.09
CA LEU A 102 15.83 -15.29 -11.24
C LEU A 102 16.81 -15.74 -12.32
N GLU A 103 17.10 -17.04 -12.41
CA GLU A 103 17.94 -17.59 -13.48
C GLU A 103 17.32 -17.34 -14.85
N TRP A 104 16.00 -17.55 -14.96
CA TRP A 104 15.23 -17.28 -16.17
C TRP A 104 15.18 -15.78 -16.49
N TYR A 105 14.98 -14.92 -15.49
CA TYR A 105 15.07 -13.47 -15.68
C TYR A 105 16.46 -13.07 -16.21
N GLY A 106 17.53 -13.62 -15.65
CA GLY A 106 18.90 -13.39 -16.13
C GLY A 106 19.09 -13.84 -17.58
N TRP A 107 18.47 -14.95 -17.99
CA TRP A 107 18.46 -15.36 -19.40
C TRP A 107 17.71 -14.36 -20.28
N LEU A 108 16.56 -13.83 -19.86
CA LEU A 108 15.82 -12.81 -20.62
C LEU A 108 16.67 -11.54 -20.82
N VAL A 109 17.36 -11.09 -19.78
CA VAL A 109 18.29 -9.94 -19.85
C VAL A 109 19.40 -10.20 -20.87
N ARG A 110 20.09 -11.34 -20.78
CA ARG A 110 21.22 -11.69 -21.68
C ARG A 110 20.81 -11.80 -23.16
N ASN A 111 19.57 -12.18 -23.42
CA ASN A 111 19.04 -12.36 -24.78
C ASN A 111 18.23 -11.15 -25.28
N ASN A 112 18.28 -10.02 -24.56
CA ASN A 112 17.55 -8.80 -24.90
C ASN A 112 16.05 -9.05 -25.13
N GLN A 113 15.45 -9.89 -24.28
CA GLN A 113 14.06 -10.32 -24.35
C GLN A 113 13.15 -9.54 -23.38
N LEU A 114 13.61 -8.38 -22.89
CA LEU A 114 12.87 -7.50 -21.99
C LEU A 114 12.65 -6.16 -22.68
N ILE A 115 11.43 -5.63 -22.57
CA ILE A 115 11.04 -4.34 -23.17
C ILE A 115 10.55 -3.45 -22.05
N ASP A 116 9.41 -3.82 -21.46
CA ASP A 116 8.76 -3.10 -20.37
C ASP A 116 8.12 -4.10 -19.39
N TRP A 117 7.47 -3.56 -18.37
CA TRP A 117 6.78 -4.37 -17.37
C TRP A 117 5.63 -5.19 -17.97
N PRO A 118 4.69 -4.65 -18.78
CA PRO A 118 3.63 -5.45 -19.41
C PRO A 118 4.17 -6.66 -20.18
N HIS A 119 5.20 -6.45 -21.00
CA HIS A 119 5.84 -7.52 -21.76
C HIS A 119 6.46 -8.60 -20.86
N PHE A 120 7.11 -8.18 -19.78
CA PHE A 120 7.67 -9.11 -18.80
C PHE A 120 6.56 -9.88 -18.05
N ALA A 121 5.49 -9.21 -17.64
CA ALA A 121 4.36 -9.85 -16.95
C ALA A 121 3.72 -10.94 -17.84
N ASP A 122 3.56 -10.70 -19.13
CA ASP A 122 3.05 -11.72 -20.07
C ASP A 122 3.99 -12.91 -20.20
N LYS A 123 5.30 -12.68 -20.29
CA LYS A 123 6.30 -13.77 -20.28
C LYS A 123 6.22 -14.57 -18.97
N VAL A 124 6.04 -13.91 -17.82
CA VAL A 124 5.89 -14.57 -16.51
C VAL A 124 4.65 -15.45 -16.51
N ARG A 125 3.51 -14.94 -17.00
CA ARG A 125 2.28 -15.73 -17.16
C ARG A 125 2.55 -16.98 -17.98
N ILE A 126 3.11 -16.83 -19.17
CA ILE A 126 3.36 -17.96 -20.09
C ILE A 126 4.28 -19.01 -19.44
N ARG A 127 5.39 -18.58 -18.83
CA ARG A 127 6.41 -19.50 -18.28
C ARG A 127 5.94 -20.26 -17.03
N PHE A 128 5.12 -19.63 -16.19
CA PHE A 128 4.77 -20.14 -14.86
C PHE A 128 3.30 -20.55 -14.70
N LYS A 129 2.45 -20.41 -15.73
CA LYS A 129 1.03 -20.81 -15.70
C LYS A 129 0.80 -22.25 -15.21
N GLN A 130 1.65 -23.18 -15.65
CA GLN A 130 1.51 -24.61 -15.33
C GLN A 130 2.07 -24.99 -13.95
N LYS A 131 3.02 -24.22 -13.41
CA LYS A 131 3.63 -24.51 -12.10
C LYS A 131 2.72 -24.14 -10.92
N GLY A 132 1.83 -23.16 -11.11
CA GLY A 132 0.84 -22.78 -10.09
C GLY A 132 -0.24 -23.85 -9.87
N LEU A 133 -0.69 -24.52 -10.94
CA LEU A 133 -1.76 -25.54 -10.87
C LEU A 133 -1.31 -26.79 -10.12
N VAL A 134 -0.12 -27.30 -10.41
CA VAL A 134 0.44 -28.49 -9.71
C VAL A 134 0.61 -28.21 -8.22
N SER A 135 1.03 -27.00 -7.84
CA SER A 135 1.14 -26.60 -6.42
C SER A 135 -0.24 -26.50 -5.73
N ALA A 136 -1.25 -25.98 -6.43
CA ALA A 136 -2.61 -25.90 -5.92
C ALA A 136 -3.24 -27.28 -5.72
N GLU A 137 -3.05 -28.20 -6.67
CA GLU A 137 -3.53 -29.58 -6.59
C GLU A 137 -2.88 -30.33 -5.42
N VAL A 138 -1.57 -30.17 -5.21
CA VAL A 138 -0.87 -30.77 -4.05
C VAL A 138 -1.40 -30.21 -2.72
N ARG A 139 -1.77 -28.93 -2.67
CA ARG A 139 -2.40 -28.32 -1.48
C ARG A 139 -3.81 -28.83 -1.24
N LEU A 140 -4.59 -29.01 -2.30
CA LEU A 140 -5.94 -29.59 -2.23
C LEU A 140 -5.91 -31.07 -1.79
N ALA A 141 -4.98 -31.85 -2.33
CA ALA A 141 -4.79 -33.25 -1.95
C ALA A 141 -4.41 -33.40 -0.46
N LYS A 142 -3.52 -32.52 0.04
CA LYS A 142 -3.17 -32.48 1.46
C LYS A 142 -4.33 -32.08 2.36
N ALA A 143 -5.15 -31.12 1.94
CA ALA A 143 -6.34 -30.74 2.67
C ALA A 143 -7.37 -31.88 2.71
N SER A 144 -7.58 -32.60 1.61
CA SER A 144 -8.49 -33.74 1.56
C SER A 144 -8.10 -34.88 2.50
N ASN A 145 -6.79 -35.13 2.68
CA ASN A 145 -6.29 -36.18 3.56
C ASN A 145 -6.34 -35.82 5.06
N LEU A 146 -6.63 -34.56 5.41
CA LEU A 146 -6.74 -34.11 6.80
C LEU A 146 -8.18 -34.14 7.34
N TYR A 147 -9.17 -34.37 6.47
CA TYR A 147 -10.59 -34.42 6.82
C TYR A 147 -11.27 -35.74 6.43
N GLY A 148 -10.48 -36.76 6.07
CA GLY A 148 -10.93 -38.11 5.71
C GLY A 148 -10.54 -39.15 6.74
#